data_AF-A0A1F0BWD7-F1
#
_entry.id   AF-A0A1F0BWD7-F1
#
_cell.length_a   1.000
_cell.length_b   1.000
_cell.length_c   1.000
_cell.angle_alpha   90.00
_cell.angle_beta   90.00
_cell.angle_gamma   90.00
#
_symmetry.space_group_name_H-M   'P 1'
#
loop_
_entity.id
_entity.type
_entity.pdbx_description
1 polymer ?
#
loop_
_entity_poly.entity_id
_entity_poly.type
_entity_poly.pdbx_seq_one_letter_code
_entity_poly.pdbx_strand_id
1 'polypeptide(L)'
;MRSDDEKKNKQFEGCLAELAVAKFLVHILGESPQNVEVYDAVRPNFEYVSKEEYDIKVSKNGITKKCEVRNSWSYKTNIFEFCSNSDVIGKYTNSTKHSEELADFFIRPVLQLNTINLNLKQPPKNAIELIETGEAKLYIVAACTQEEMKTLGKENKQMTRNSTKFFCTKINRLDSISNFKIKYDKLFN
;
A
#
# COMPACT_ATOMS: atom_id res chain seq x y z
N MET A 1 6.08 10.50 -21.20
CA MET A 1 4.67 10.04 -21.13
C MET A 1 4.69 8.52 -21.12
N ARG A 2 3.86 7.84 -20.31
CA ARG A 2 3.85 6.36 -20.25
C ARG A 2 3.15 5.77 -21.48
N SER A 3 3.61 4.63 -21.98
CA SER A 3 2.89 3.86 -23.01
C SER A 3 1.61 3.26 -22.44
N ASP A 4 0.69 2.82 -23.29
CA ASP A 4 -0.57 2.22 -22.83
C ASP A 4 -0.34 0.88 -22.12
N ASP A 5 0.64 0.09 -22.55
CA ASP A 5 1.01 -1.15 -21.86
C ASP A 5 1.65 -0.88 -20.50
N GLU A 6 2.44 0.19 -20.36
CA GLU A 6 2.95 0.61 -19.05
C GLU A 6 1.81 1.05 -18.11
N LYS A 7 0.78 1.72 -18.63
CA LYS A 7 -0.40 2.09 -17.83
C LYS A 7 -1.18 0.85 -17.39
N LYS A 8 -1.41 -0.10 -18.30
CA LYS A 8 -2.09 -1.37 -17.98
C LYS A 8 -1.36 -2.16 -16.90
N ASN A 9 -0.04 -2.31 -17.02
CA ASN A 9 0.76 -3.00 -16.01
C ASN A 9 0.72 -2.25 -14.66
N LYS A 10 0.74 -0.92 -14.66
CA LYS A 10 0.61 -0.15 -13.41
C LYS A 10 -0.77 -0.25 -12.78
N GLN A 11 -1.84 -0.31 -13.56
CA GLN A 11 -3.18 -0.56 -13.04
C GLN A 11 -3.26 -1.96 -12.43
N PHE A 12 -2.75 -2.98 -13.15
CA PHE A 12 -2.69 -4.35 -12.65
C PHE A 12 -1.93 -4.46 -11.32
N GLU A 13 -0.77 -3.80 -11.22
CA GLU A 13 0.01 -3.75 -9.98
C GLU A 13 -0.80 -3.22 -8.79
N GLY A 14 -1.60 -2.16 -9.00
CA GLY A 14 -2.47 -1.57 -7.99
C GLY A 14 -3.60 -2.51 -7.59
N CYS A 15 -4.40 -2.96 -8.57
CA CYS A 15 -5.53 -3.87 -8.31
C CYS A 15 -5.08 -5.17 -7.63
N LEU A 16 -3.95 -5.75 -8.06
CA LEU A 16 -3.41 -6.97 -7.45
C LEU A 16 -3.05 -6.74 -5.98
N ALA A 17 -2.44 -5.60 -5.66
CA ALA A 17 -2.07 -5.24 -4.30
C ALA A 17 -3.31 -5.04 -3.41
N GLU A 18 -4.30 -4.30 -3.88
CA GLU A 18 -5.56 -4.06 -3.14
C GLU A 18 -6.33 -5.36 -2.90
N LEU A 19 -6.48 -6.21 -3.92
CA LEU A 19 -7.14 -7.51 -3.78
C LEU A 19 -6.42 -8.43 -2.80
N ALA A 20 -5.08 -8.44 -2.81
CA ALA A 20 -4.30 -9.22 -1.87
C ALA A 20 -4.46 -8.70 -0.43
N VAL A 21 -4.54 -7.38 -0.24
CA VAL A 21 -4.81 -6.78 1.07
C VAL A 21 -6.23 -7.07 1.54
N ALA A 22 -7.23 -7.02 0.66
CA ALA A 22 -8.60 -7.42 1.00
C ALA A 22 -8.66 -8.88 1.47
N LYS A 23 -7.98 -9.80 0.77
CA LYS A 23 -7.84 -11.20 1.20
C LYS A 23 -7.11 -11.33 2.54
N PHE A 24 -6.07 -10.53 2.77
CA PHE A 24 -5.36 -10.51 4.04
C PHE A 24 -6.25 -10.05 5.20
N LEU A 25 -7.06 -9.01 5.00
CA LEU A 25 -8.03 -8.54 6.00
C LEU A 25 -9.02 -9.65 6.38
N VAL A 26 -9.57 -10.35 5.38
CA VAL A 26 -10.53 -11.44 5.61
C VAL A 26 -9.86 -12.65 6.28
N HIS A 27 -8.80 -13.18 5.68
CA HIS A 27 -8.27 -14.49 6.07
C HIS A 27 -7.26 -14.42 7.22
N ILE A 28 -6.55 -13.30 7.38
CA ILE A 28 -5.52 -13.16 8.42
C ILE A 28 -6.01 -12.28 9.57
N LEU A 29 -6.72 -11.19 9.30
CA LEU A 29 -7.26 -10.32 10.35
C LEU A 29 -8.65 -10.73 10.84
N GLY A 30 -9.30 -11.68 10.16
CA GLY A 30 -10.55 -12.30 10.57
C GLY A 30 -11.79 -11.47 10.24
N GLU A 31 -11.69 -10.57 9.25
CA GLU A 31 -12.85 -9.83 8.78
C GLU A 31 -13.84 -10.71 8.02
N SER A 32 -15.12 -10.35 8.12
CA SER A 32 -16.12 -10.93 7.21
C SER A 32 -16.01 -10.26 5.83
N PRO A 33 -16.11 -11.00 4.71
CA PRO A 33 -15.97 -10.43 3.37
C PRO A 33 -16.88 -9.22 3.09
N GLN A 34 -18.12 -9.24 3.60
CA GLN A 34 -19.07 -8.14 3.44
C GLN A 34 -18.67 -6.84 4.15
N ASN A 35 -17.71 -6.91 5.09
CA ASN A 35 -17.19 -5.73 5.77
C ASN A 35 -16.08 -5.04 4.97
N VAL A 36 -15.51 -5.70 3.95
CA VAL A 36 -14.32 -5.23 3.23
C VAL A 36 -14.70 -4.81 1.82
N GLU A 37 -14.54 -3.52 1.52
CA GLU A 37 -14.89 -2.91 0.23
C GLU A 37 -13.64 -2.35 -0.45
N VAL A 38 -13.35 -2.79 -1.67
CA VAL A 38 -12.28 -2.25 -2.52
C VAL A 38 -12.89 -1.21 -3.46
N TYR A 39 -12.41 0.03 -3.43
CA TYR A 39 -13.07 1.15 -4.12
C TYR A 39 -13.18 0.94 -5.63
N ASP A 40 -12.10 0.48 -6.27
CA ASP A 40 -12.06 0.23 -7.71
C ASP A 40 -13.07 -0.84 -8.17
N ALA A 41 -13.60 -1.66 -7.25
CA ALA A 41 -14.63 -2.64 -7.54
C ALA A 41 -16.08 -2.11 -7.40
N VAL A 42 -16.28 -0.98 -6.70
CA VAL A 42 -17.62 -0.46 -6.36
C VAL A 42 -17.89 0.96 -6.86
N ARG A 43 -16.85 1.67 -7.31
CA ARG A 43 -17.00 3.06 -7.75
C ARG A 43 -17.93 3.17 -8.96
N PRO A 44 -18.79 4.19 -9.01
CA PRO A 44 -19.79 4.32 -10.08
C PRO A 44 -19.17 4.71 -11.43
N ASN A 45 -18.06 5.46 -11.41
CA ASN A 45 -17.37 5.93 -12.59
C ASN A 45 -15.87 6.16 -12.29
N PHE A 46 -15.14 6.68 -13.29
CA PHE A 46 -13.71 6.99 -13.16
C PHE A 46 -13.42 8.48 -12.89
N GLU A 47 -14.44 9.24 -12.50
CA GLU A 47 -14.29 10.66 -12.19
C GLU A 47 -13.70 10.84 -10.80
N TYR A 48 -12.73 11.76 -10.68
CA TYR A 48 -12.10 12.05 -9.40
C TYR A 48 -13.06 12.83 -8.50
N VAL A 49 -13.46 12.23 -7.38
CA VAL A 49 -14.28 12.89 -6.36
C VAL A 49 -13.45 13.07 -5.09
N SER A 50 -12.98 14.30 -4.89
CA SER A 50 -12.15 14.66 -3.73
C SER A 50 -12.83 14.27 -2.42
N LYS A 51 -12.08 13.62 -1.51
CA LYS A 51 -12.48 13.12 -0.16
C LYS A 51 -13.30 11.82 -0.13
N GLU A 52 -13.82 11.37 -1.27
CA GLU A 52 -14.59 10.11 -1.34
C GLU A 52 -13.73 8.90 -1.71
N GLU A 53 -12.57 9.12 -2.35
CA GLU A 53 -11.66 8.05 -2.72
C GLU A 53 -10.97 7.40 -1.52
N TYR A 54 -10.83 6.08 -1.60
CA TYR A 54 -10.07 5.22 -0.70
C TYR A 54 -9.55 4.03 -1.50
N ASP A 55 -8.55 3.31 -1.02
CA ASP A 55 -8.15 2.05 -1.68
C ASP A 55 -9.04 0.91 -1.17
N ILE A 56 -9.10 0.75 0.15
CA ILE A 56 -9.98 -0.21 0.83
C ILE A 56 -10.70 0.46 2.01
N LYS A 57 -11.97 0.12 2.20
CA LYS A 57 -12.78 0.54 3.34
C LYS A 57 -13.23 -0.70 4.11
N VAL A 58 -13.13 -0.65 5.43
CA VAL A 58 -13.65 -1.69 6.31
C VAL A 58 -14.74 -1.12 7.21
N SER A 59 -15.92 -1.72 7.19
CA SER A 59 -17.08 -1.28 7.95
C SER A 59 -17.61 -2.42 8.83
N LYS A 60 -17.58 -2.24 10.15
CA LYS A 60 -18.17 -3.18 11.13
C LYS A 60 -18.63 -2.45 12.38
N ASN A 61 -19.68 -2.95 13.03
CA ASN A 61 -20.25 -2.38 14.26
C ASN A 61 -20.57 -0.88 14.17
N GLY A 62 -20.99 -0.39 12.99
CA GLY A 62 -21.26 1.03 12.74
C GLY A 62 -20.03 1.93 12.61
N ILE A 63 -18.82 1.37 12.74
CA ILE A 63 -17.55 2.09 12.57
C ILE A 63 -16.98 1.77 11.20
N THR A 64 -16.50 2.80 10.51
CA THR A 64 -15.86 2.68 9.20
C THR A 64 -14.43 3.19 9.27
N LYS A 65 -13.51 2.39 8.72
CA LYS A 65 -12.08 2.68 8.67
C LYS A 65 -11.54 2.55 7.26
N LYS A 66 -10.73 3.51 6.82
CA LYS A 66 -10.07 3.53 5.52
C LYS A 66 -8.66 2.96 5.64
N CYS A 67 -8.29 2.09 4.69
CA CYS A 67 -6.96 1.56 4.50
C CYS A 67 -6.34 2.16 3.24
N GLU A 68 -5.12 2.65 3.35
CA GLU A 68 -4.28 2.98 2.18
C GLU A 68 -3.38 1.78 1.86
N VAL A 69 -3.31 1.43 0.58
CA VAL A 69 -2.49 0.35 0.02
C VAL A 69 -1.49 0.97 -0.96
N ARG A 70 -0.21 0.96 -0.58
CA ARG A 70 0.86 1.41 -1.46
C ARG A 70 1.78 0.26 -1.77
N ASN A 71 1.75 -0.25 -3.00
CA ASN A 71 2.67 -1.28 -3.43
C ASN A 71 4.03 -0.70 -3.88
N SER A 72 5.02 -1.57 -4.02
CA SER A 72 6.34 -1.22 -4.59
C SER A 72 7.04 -2.46 -5.12
N TRP A 73 8.11 -2.24 -5.88
CA TRP A 73 8.96 -3.31 -6.38
C TRP A 73 10.24 -3.45 -5.55
N SER A 74 10.56 -4.69 -5.20
CA SER A 74 11.87 -5.14 -4.73
C SER A 74 12.50 -6.02 -5.82
N TYR A 75 13.44 -5.44 -6.56
CA TYR A 75 14.04 -6.07 -7.74
C TYR A 75 15.58 -6.06 -7.73
N LYS A 76 16.18 -5.28 -6.81
CA LYS A 76 17.64 -5.20 -6.58
C LYS A 76 18.09 -5.80 -5.26
N THR A 77 17.14 -6.17 -4.42
CA THR A 77 17.35 -6.63 -3.06
C THR A 77 16.45 -7.82 -2.81
N ASN A 78 16.80 -8.64 -1.83
CA ASN A 78 15.84 -9.62 -1.29
C ASN A 78 14.80 -8.92 -0.40
N ILE A 79 13.76 -9.65 0.00
CA ILE A 79 12.66 -9.08 0.78
C ILE A 79 13.11 -8.63 2.17
N PHE A 80 14.09 -9.31 2.78
CA PHE A 80 14.62 -8.95 4.09
C PHE A 80 15.34 -7.60 4.04
N GLU A 81 16.27 -7.43 3.11
CA GLU A 81 16.97 -6.17 2.85
C GLU A 81 15.99 -5.04 2.52
N PHE A 82 14.94 -5.33 1.74
CA PHE A 82 13.89 -4.36 1.47
C PHE A 82 13.22 -3.89 2.76
N CYS A 83 12.82 -4.82 3.63
CA CYS A 83 12.17 -4.51 4.91
C CYS A 83 13.10 -3.74 5.87
N SER A 84 14.40 -4.01 5.85
CA SER A 84 15.37 -3.29 6.68
C SER A 84 15.55 -1.83 6.29
N ASN A 85 15.35 -1.49 5.01
CA ASN A 85 15.72 -0.17 4.47
C ASN A 85 14.53 0.70 4.05
N SER A 86 13.37 0.08 3.81
CA SER A 86 12.21 0.74 3.22
C SER A 86 11.20 1.23 4.26
N ASP A 87 10.25 2.02 3.76
CA ASP A 87 9.23 2.70 4.55
C ASP A 87 7.83 2.19 4.14
N VAL A 88 6.90 2.18 5.09
CA VAL A 88 5.47 2.29 4.81
C VAL A 88 5.20 3.74 4.46
N ILE A 89 4.49 3.97 3.34
CA ILE A 89 4.30 5.29 2.76
C ILE A 89 2.83 5.66 2.89
N GLY A 90 2.54 6.73 3.63
CA GLY A 90 1.22 7.36 3.69
C GLY A 90 1.03 8.41 2.60
N LYS A 91 -0.15 9.02 2.57
CA LYS A 91 -0.49 10.09 1.62
C LYS A 91 0.44 11.31 1.77
N TYR A 92 0.56 12.06 0.68
CA TYR A 92 1.45 13.21 0.58
C TYR A 92 0.72 14.54 0.80
N THR A 93 1.46 15.52 1.32
CA THR A 93 1.09 16.93 1.23
C THR A 93 1.93 17.59 0.13
N ASN A 94 1.29 18.33 -0.77
CA ASN A 94 1.97 19.22 -1.71
C ASN A 94 1.26 20.59 -1.75
N SER A 95 1.84 21.58 -2.42
CA SER A 95 1.34 22.96 -2.48
C SER A 95 -0.02 23.11 -3.17
N THR A 96 -0.56 22.05 -3.78
CA THR A 96 -1.88 22.05 -4.46
C THR A 96 -2.92 21.26 -3.66
N LYS A 97 -2.50 20.26 -2.88
CA LYS A 97 -3.32 19.44 -2.01
C LYS A 97 -3.05 19.81 -0.55
N HIS A 98 -3.60 20.95 -0.14
CA HIS A 98 -3.61 21.39 1.24
C HIS A 98 -4.50 20.43 2.07
N SER A 99 -3.86 19.54 2.83
CA SER A 99 -4.41 18.56 3.77
C SER A 99 -5.40 17.53 3.21
N GLU A 100 -4.87 16.44 2.64
CA GLU A 100 -5.63 15.17 2.65
C GLU A 100 -5.49 14.51 4.03
N GLU A 101 -6.62 14.03 4.57
CA GLU A 101 -6.64 13.23 5.78
C GLU A 101 -5.91 11.90 5.54
N LEU A 102 -5.03 11.52 6.46
CA LEU A 102 -4.37 10.21 6.42
C LEU A 102 -5.42 9.11 6.57
N ALA A 103 -5.24 7.98 5.89
CA ALA A 103 -6.05 6.79 6.14
C ALA A 103 -5.93 6.35 7.62
N ASP A 104 -6.91 5.58 8.12
CA ASP A 104 -6.91 5.08 9.49
C ASP A 104 -5.80 4.04 9.72
N PHE A 105 -5.43 3.30 8.68
CA PHE A 105 -4.31 2.38 8.68
C PHE A 105 -3.72 2.19 7.27
N PHE A 106 -2.53 1.60 7.23
CA PHE A 106 -1.72 1.46 6.02
C PHE A 106 -1.22 0.03 5.94
N ILE A 107 -1.29 -0.57 4.75
CA ILE A 107 -0.70 -1.88 4.48
C ILE A 107 0.27 -1.75 3.31
N ARG A 108 1.42 -2.41 3.40
CA ARG A 108 2.52 -2.33 2.44
C ARG A 108 2.73 -3.65 1.70
N PRO A 109 2.14 -3.79 0.50
CA PRO A 109 2.50 -4.86 -0.42
C PRO A 109 3.81 -4.58 -1.16
N VAL A 110 4.53 -5.63 -1.54
CA VAL A 110 5.79 -5.58 -2.29
C VAL A 110 5.80 -6.68 -3.34
N LEU A 111 6.00 -6.30 -4.60
CA LEU A 111 6.31 -7.21 -5.69
C LEU A 111 7.81 -7.50 -5.66
N GLN A 112 8.18 -8.73 -5.38
CA GLN A 112 9.55 -9.20 -5.31
C GLN A 112 9.87 -10.02 -6.56
N LEU A 113 10.93 -9.66 -7.29
CA LEU A 113 11.48 -10.57 -8.30
C LEU A 113 12.16 -11.76 -7.60
N ASN A 114 11.88 -12.98 -8.06
CA ASN A 114 12.53 -14.17 -7.54
C ASN A 114 14.05 -14.14 -7.79
N THR A 115 14.46 -13.60 -8.94
CA THR A 115 15.87 -13.40 -9.30
C THR A 115 16.21 -11.92 -9.17
N ILE A 116 17.08 -11.58 -8.22
CA ILE A 116 17.56 -10.21 -8.03
C ILE A 116 18.35 -9.76 -9.26
N ASN A 117 18.02 -8.58 -9.78
CA ASN A 117 18.71 -8.00 -10.93
C ASN A 117 19.24 -6.60 -10.59
N LEU A 118 20.53 -6.55 -10.21
CA LEU A 118 21.24 -5.33 -9.84
C LEU A 118 21.40 -4.35 -11.02
N ASN A 119 21.34 -4.86 -12.26
CA ASN A 119 21.57 -4.08 -13.48
C ASN A 119 20.33 -3.29 -13.92
N LEU A 120 19.14 -3.64 -13.44
CA LEU A 120 17.92 -2.89 -13.75
C LEU A 120 18.03 -1.46 -13.22
N LYS A 121 17.86 -0.45 -14.07
CA LYS A 121 17.87 0.96 -13.63
C LYS A 121 16.52 1.44 -13.09
N GLN A 122 15.45 0.71 -13.42
CA GLN A 122 14.06 1.03 -13.11
C GLN A 122 13.33 -0.26 -12.73
N PRO A 123 12.20 -0.16 -12.01
CA PRO A 123 11.32 -1.32 -11.79
C PRO A 123 10.90 -1.98 -13.12
N PRO A 124 10.61 -3.29 -13.11
CA PRO A 124 10.02 -3.97 -14.26
C PRO A 124 8.73 -3.28 -14.73
N LYS A 125 8.45 -3.40 -16.03
CA LYS A 125 7.28 -2.77 -16.70
C LYS A 125 6.26 -3.80 -17.20
N ASN A 126 6.58 -5.08 -17.09
CA ASN A 126 5.81 -6.25 -17.54
C ASN A 126 5.31 -7.05 -16.32
N ALA A 127 4.69 -6.37 -15.35
CA ALA A 127 4.21 -6.96 -14.11
C ALA A 127 3.23 -8.14 -14.32
N ILE A 128 2.36 -8.07 -15.34
CA ILE A 128 1.40 -9.14 -15.65
C ILE A 128 2.16 -10.43 -15.99
N GLU A 129 3.03 -10.38 -16.99
CA GLU A 129 3.84 -11.51 -17.44
C GLU A 129 4.64 -12.11 -16.28
N LEU A 130 5.35 -11.28 -15.52
CA LEU A 130 6.19 -11.76 -14.41
C LEU A 130 5.40 -12.47 -13.31
N ILE A 131 4.15 -12.06 -13.07
CA ILE A 131 3.28 -12.71 -12.09
C ILE A 131 2.72 -14.02 -12.66
N GLU A 132 2.30 -14.02 -13.93
CA GLU A 132 1.77 -15.21 -14.62
C GLU A 132 2.81 -16.32 -14.76
N THR A 133 4.06 -15.98 -15.06
CA THR A 133 5.18 -16.93 -15.15
C THR A 133 5.75 -17.31 -13.78
N GLY A 134 5.29 -16.66 -12.71
CA GLY A 134 5.77 -16.87 -11.35
C GLY A 134 7.16 -16.31 -11.07
N GLU A 135 7.73 -15.50 -11.97
CA GLU A 135 9.03 -14.80 -11.79
C GLU A 135 8.98 -13.67 -10.75
N ALA A 136 7.79 -13.17 -10.44
CA ALA A 136 7.53 -12.25 -9.35
C ALA A 136 6.52 -12.81 -8.36
N LYS A 137 6.62 -12.38 -7.10
CA LYS A 137 5.67 -12.71 -6.02
C LYS A 137 5.27 -11.45 -5.27
N LEU A 138 4.01 -11.38 -4.86
CA LEU A 138 3.52 -10.32 -4.00
C LEU A 138 3.64 -10.75 -2.52
N TYR A 139 4.28 -9.91 -1.70
CA TYR A 139 4.37 -10.06 -0.26
C TYR A 139 3.64 -8.91 0.42
N ILE A 140 2.95 -9.19 1.54
CA ILE A 140 2.51 -8.14 2.47
C ILE A 140 3.57 -8.07 3.57
N VAL A 141 4.33 -6.97 3.61
CA VAL A 141 5.55 -6.90 4.44
C VAL A 141 5.39 -6.08 5.71
N ALA A 142 4.42 -5.17 5.76
CA ALA A 142 4.21 -4.31 6.91
C ALA A 142 2.78 -3.76 6.93
N ALA A 143 2.33 -3.41 8.13
CA ALA A 143 1.13 -2.62 8.35
C ALA A 143 1.35 -1.68 9.55
N CYS A 144 0.69 -0.54 9.54
CA CYS A 144 0.70 0.38 10.68
C CYS A 144 -0.61 1.17 10.78
N THR A 145 -0.92 1.63 11.99
CA THR A 145 -2.04 2.54 12.20
C THR A 145 -1.67 3.97 11.80
N GLN A 146 -2.67 4.84 11.66
CA GLN A 146 -2.47 6.27 11.50
C GLN A 146 -1.64 6.89 12.63
N GLU A 147 -1.86 6.44 13.87
CA GLU A 147 -1.11 6.91 15.03
C GLU A 147 0.37 6.53 14.91
N GLU A 148 0.69 5.29 14.53
CA GLU A 148 2.07 4.85 14.31
C GLU A 148 2.73 5.58 13.14
N MET A 149 1.96 5.87 12.08
CA MET A 149 2.42 6.69 10.95
C MET A 149 2.83 8.10 11.42
N LYS A 150 2.07 8.69 12.36
CA LYS A 150 2.32 10.04 12.90
C LYS A 150 3.45 10.06 13.94
N THR A 151 3.50 9.06 14.82
CA THR A 151 4.39 9.05 16.00
C THR A 151 5.77 8.45 15.72
N LEU A 152 5.83 7.36 14.95
CA LEU A 152 7.08 6.68 14.59
C LEU A 152 7.67 7.21 13.28
N GLY A 153 6.81 7.84 12.48
CA GLY A 153 7.19 8.51 11.25
C GLY A 153 8.01 9.75 11.54
N LYS A 154 9.01 10.02 10.70
CA LYS A 154 9.58 11.36 10.62
C LYS A 154 8.80 12.07 9.54
N GLU A 155 8.14 13.18 9.87
CA GLU A 155 7.61 14.05 8.83
C GLU A 155 8.72 14.36 7.82
N ASN A 156 8.38 14.38 6.53
CA ASN A 156 9.19 14.97 5.47
C ASN A 156 10.35 14.12 4.91
N LYS A 157 10.11 12.86 4.51
CA LYS A 157 10.99 12.29 3.47
C LYS A 157 10.65 12.95 2.13
N GLN A 158 11.44 13.95 1.75
CA GLN A 158 11.30 14.60 0.45
C GLN A 158 11.81 13.65 -0.64
N MET A 159 10.88 13.06 -1.39
CA MET A 159 11.21 12.22 -2.53
C MET A 159 11.15 13.05 -3.83
N THR A 160 12.16 13.91 -4.03
CA THR A 160 12.58 14.62 -5.28
C THR A 160 11.54 15.38 -6.15
N ARG A 161 12.04 16.41 -6.89
CA ARG A 161 11.36 17.38 -7.81
C ARG A 161 9.89 17.67 -7.45
N ASN A 162 9.66 18.74 -6.67
CA ASN A 162 8.36 19.40 -6.34
C ASN A 162 7.99 19.43 -4.85
N SER A 163 8.95 19.27 -3.93
CA SER A 163 8.74 19.51 -2.49
C SER A 163 7.58 18.73 -1.87
N THR A 164 7.27 17.55 -2.41
CA THR A 164 6.20 16.69 -1.91
C THR A 164 6.67 15.99 -0.64
N LYS A 165 5.92 16.16 0.45
CA LYS A 165 6.24 15.62 1.76
C LYS A 165 5.32 14.45 2.06
N PHE A 166 5.92 13.30 2.31
CA PHE A 166 5.20 12.08 2.70
C PHE A 166 5.33 11.86 4.20
N PHE A 167 4.25 11.37 4.81
CA PHE A 167 4.34 10.69 6.09
C PHE A 167 4.84 9.27 5.82
N CYS A 168 5.97 8.92 6.43
CA CYS A 168 6.60 7.62 6.22
C CYS A 168 7.09 7.06 7.56
N THR A 169 6.79 5.79 7.80
CA THR A 169 7.32 5.04 8.94
C THR A 169 8.19 3.89 8.45
N LYS A 170 9.38 3.74 9.03
CA LYS A 170 10.32 2.67 8.70
C LYS A 170 9.70 1.31 8.99
N ILE A 171 9.77 0.38 8.03
CA ILE A 171 9.23 -0.98 8.20
C ILE A 171 9.87 -1.67 9.42
N ASN A 172 11.19 -1.55 9.58
CA ASN A 172 11.91 -2.17 10.70
C ASN A 172 11.64 -1.56 12.09
N ARG A 173 10.80 -0.51 12.19
CA ARG A 173 10.32 0.06 13.46
C ARG A 173 8.91 -0.39 13.81
N LEU A 174 8.24 -1.08 12.89
CA LEU A 174 6.90 -1.61 13.08
C LEU A 174 6.99 -3.02 13.63
N ASP A 175 5.94 -3.44 14.32
CA ASP A 175 5.80 -4.84 14.70
C ASP A 175 5.63 -5.72 13.47
N SER A 176 5.92 -7.01 13.66
CA SER A 176 5.56 -8.04 12.69
C SER A 176 4.08 -7.93 12.31
N ILE A 177 3.79 -8.18 11.04
CA ILE A 177 2.43 -8.18 10.49
C ILE A 177 1.48 -9.09 11.29
N SER A 178 2.00 -10.18 11.88
CA SER A 178 1.23 -11.10 12.73
C SER A 178 0.71 -10.44 14.02
N ASN A 179 1.42 -9.44 14.54
CA ASN A 179 1.04 -8.70 15.75
C ASN A 179 0.14 -7.50 15.44
N PHE A 180 -0.05 -7.16 14.16
CA PHE A 180 -0.87 -6.01 13.76
C PHE A 180 -2.35 -6.20 14.14
N LYS A 181 -2.84 -7.43 14.26
CA LYS A 181 -4.25 -7.72 14.59
C LYS A 181 -4.73 -7.00 15.85
N ILE A 182 -3.93 -6.99 16.92
CA ILE A 182 -4.30 -6.33 18.19
C ILE A 182 -4.50 -4.83 17.98
N LYS A 183 -3.64 -4.19 17.17
CA LYS A 183 -3.72 -2.76 16.86
C LYS A 183 -4.90 -2.47 15.94
N TYR A 184 -5.10 -3.33 14.94
CA TYR A 184 -6.20 -3.26 14.01
C TYR A 184 -7.56 -3.37 14.72
N ASP A 185 -7.74 -4.33 15.64
CA ASP A 185 -8.99 -4.51 16.37
C ASP A 185 -9.33 -3.26 17.23
N LYS A 186 -8.32 -2.60 17.81
CA LYS A 186 -8.50 -1.34 18.55
C LYS A 186 -9.01 -0.18 17.69
N LEU A 187 -8.89 -0.24 16.35
CA LEU A 187 -9.45 0.80 15.48
C LEU A 187 -10.98 0.79 15.46
N PHE A 188 -11.61 -0.30 15.92
CA PHE A 188 -13.07 -0.49 15.87
C PHE A 188 -13.69 -0.63 17.26
N ASN A 189 -12.95 -0.24 18.31
CA ASN A 189 -13.42 -0.21 19.69
C ASN A 189 -13.68 1.22 20.14
#